data_AF-H8MS23-F1
#
_entry.id   AF-H8MS23-F1
#
_cell.length_a   1.000
_cell.length_b   1.000
_cell.length_c   1.000
_cell.angle_alpha   90.00
_cell.angle_beta   90.00
_cell.angle_gamma   90.00
#
_symmetry.space_group_name_H-M   'P 1'
#
loop_
_entity.id
_entity.type
_entity.pdbx_description
1 polymer ?
#
loop_
_entity_poly.entity_id
_entity_poly.type
_entity_poly.pdbx_seq_one_letter_code
_entity_poly.pdbx_strand_id
1 'polypeptide(L)'
;MLGRMTAGVLAVALLIGMPASATNAPAPTAAERFEKLPPEQKEALRARLREFKAMSPEEQARVRANLQRWRQLPPEERERLRNNLRDFRKLSPQERQAVREQVRELRGLPPERRAELRERVRAYLKEHPERREQMLENMRRWRRMSPEERQEARERLRERRRNK
;
A
#
# COMPACT_ATOMS: atom_id res chain seq x y z
N MET A 1 -17.29 17.30 -15.49
CA MET A 1 -16.72 17.40 -14.13
C MET A 1 -16.17 16.04 -13.73
N LEU A 2 -14.88 15.77 -13.95
CA LEU A 2 -14.26 14.50 -13.57
C LEU A 2 -13.92 14.53 -12.09
N GLY A 3 -14.75 13.86 -11.29
CA GLY A 3 -14.52 13.65 -9.87
C GLY A 3 -13.18 12.93 -9.64
N ARG A 4 -12.29 13.59 -8.90
CA ARG A 4 -11.02 13.05 -8.43
C ARG A 4 -11.35 11.87 -7.50
N MET A 5 -11.40 10.65 -8.03
CA MET A 5 -11.41 9.45 -7.21
C MET A 5 -10.04 9.37 -6.52
N THR A 6 -9.93 10.02 -5.37
CA THR A 6 -8.83 9.79 -4.45
C THR A 6 -8.82 8.29 -4.18
N ALA A 7 -7.74 7.63 -4.59
CA ALA A 7 -7.45 6.28 -4.17
C ALA A 7 -7.66 6.24 -2.66
N GLY A 8 -8.73 5.57 -2.21
CA GLY A 8 -9.07 5.40 -0.82
C GLY A 8 -7.94 4.64 -0.15
N VAL A 9 -6.90 5.36 0.24
CA VAL A 9 -5.91 4.90 1.20
C VAL A 9 -6.68 4.86 2.50
N LEU A 10 -7.28 3.71 2.76
CA LEU A 10 -7.81 3.30 4.05
C LEU A 10 -6.63 3.29 5.04
N ALA A 11 -6.19 4.47 5.46
CA ALA A 11 -5.35 4.66 6.61
C ALA A 11 -6.26 4.80 7.84
N VAL A 12 -7.03 3.74 8.10
CA VAL A 12 -7.54 3.45 9.44
C VAL A 12 -6.74 2.25 9.94
N ALA A 13 -5.43 2.46 10.07
CA ALA A 13 -4.49 1.52 10.68
C ALA A 13 -3.74 2.19 11.85
N LEU A 14 -4.44 3.05 12.57
CA LEU A 14 -4.08 3.45 13.93
C LEU A 14 -5.14 2.84 14.81
N LEU A 15 -4.87 1.64 15.35
CA LEU A 15 -5.48 1.13 16.59
C LEU A 15 -5.03 -0.30 16.98
N ILE A 16 -4.13 -0.97 16.26
CA ILE A 16 -3.65 -2.29 16.70
C ILE A 16 -2.15 -2.42 16.44
N GLY A 17 -1.38 -2.00 17.43
CA GLY A 17 0.07 -2.12 17.46
C GLY A 17 0.55 -2.03 18.90
N MET A 18 0.12 -2.98 19.75
CA MET A 18 0.82 -3.31 20.98
C MET A 18 1.12 -4.81 20.95
N PRO A 19 2.36 -5.24 21.27
CA PRO A 19 2.66 -6.65 21.46
C PRO A 19 1.79 -7.17 22.60
N ALA A 20 1.17 -8.33 22.40
CA ALA A 20 0.51 -9.06 23.46
C ALA A 20 1.58 -9.60 24.41
N SER A 21 2.05 -8.77 25.34
CA SER A 21 2.60 -9.30 26.59
C SER A 21 1.43 -10.00 27.29
N ALA A 22 1.63 -11.26 27.68
CA ALA A 22 0.65 -12.05 28.41
C ALA A 22 0.40 -11.44 29.80
N THR A 23 -0.47 -10.43 29.86
CA THR A 23 -1.13 -9.99 31.08
C THR A 23 -2.58 -10.42 30.95
N ASN A 24 -3.13 -11.08 31.98
CA ASN A 24 -4.55 -11.50 32.06
C ASN A 24 -5.52 -10.30 32.20
N ALA A 25 -5.13 -9.10 31.77
CA ALA A 25 -5.99 -7.93 31.75
C ALA A 25 -6.81 -7.91 30.45
N PRO A 26 -8.12 -7.61 30.51
CA PRO A 26 -8.90 -7.43 29.29
C PRO A 26 -8.27 -6.33 28.43
N ALA A 27 -8.11 -6.60 27.14
CA ALA A 27 -7.58 -5.61 26.22
C ALA A 27 -8.47 -4.35 26.25
N PRO A 28 -7.90 -3.13 26.26
CA PRO A 28 -8.67 -1.91 26.36
C PRO A 28 -9.68 -1.80 25.22
N THR A 29 -10.89 -1.37 25.52
CA THR A 29 -11.97 -1.15 24.55
C THR A 29 -11.60 -0.12 23.49
N ALA A 30 -12.35 -0.07 22.38
CA ALA A 30 -12.11 0.96 21.36
C ALA A 30 -12.28 2.39 21.90
N ALA A 31 -13.22 2.60 22.83
CA ALA A 31 -13.45 3.89 23.48
C ALA A 31 -12.27 4.28 24.37
N GLU A 32 -11.78 3.36 25.21
CA GLU A 32 -10.62 3.62 26.07
C GLU A 32 -9.34 3.90 25.26
N ARG A 33 -9.14 3.18 24.15
CA ARG A 33 -8.03 3.45 23.24
C ARG A 33 -8.17 4.83 22.57
N PHE A 34 -9.38 5.22 22.19
CA PHE A 34 -9.65 6.55 21.62
C PHE A 34 -9.34 7.64 22.63
N GLU A 35 -9.75 7.48 23.90
CA GLU A 35 -9.51 8.50 24.92
C GLU A 35 -8.04 8.76 25.21
N LYS A 36 -7.20 7.74 25.04
CA LYS A 36 -5.73 7.83 25.19
C LYS A 36 -5.02 8.46 23.99
N LEU A 37 -5.72 8.78 22.90
CA LEU A 37 -5.10 9.41 21.73
C LEU A 37 -4.82 10.91 21.98
N PRO A 38 -3.70 11.45 21.48
CA PRO A 38 -3.46 12.89 21.45
C PRO A 38 -4.61 13.64 20.74
N PRO A 39 -4.89 14.91 21.11
CA PRO A 39 -5.98 15.70 20.53
C PRO A 39 -5.96 15.73 19.01
N GLU A 40 -4.79 15.85 18.39
CA GLU A 40 -4.61 15.90 16.93
C GLU A 40 -5.01 14.57 16.28
N GLN A 41 -4.72 13.45 16.94
CA GLN A 41 -5.11 12.12 16.47
C GLN A 41 -6.61 11.87 16.65
N LYS A 42 -7.20 12.35 17.75
CA LYS A 42 -8.66 12.32 17.96
C LYS A 42 -9.37 13.09 16.85
N GLU A 43 -8.92 14.31 16.54
CA GLU A 43 -9.49 15.12 15.47
C GLU A 43 -9.32 14.49 14.09
N ALA A 44 -8.13 13.95 13.78
CA ALA A 44 -7.91 13.24 12.52
C ALA A 44 -8.85 12.03 12.37
N LEU A 45 -9.14 11.30 13.46
CA LEU A 45 -10.08 10.18 13.42
C LEU A 45 -11.53 10.65 13.26
N ARG A 46 -11.93 11.72 13.96
CA ARG A 46 -13.25 12.34 13.80
C ARG A 46 -13.47 12.85 12.38
N ALA A 47 -12.47 13.47 11.77
CA ALA A 47 -12.53 13.92 10.38
C ALA A 47 -12.76 12.75 9.41
N ARG A 48 -11.98 11.66 9.54
CA ARG A 48 -12.16 10.44 8.73
C ARG A 48 -13.53 9.80 8.93
N LEU A 49 -14.07 9.85 10.15
CA LEU A 49 -15.41 9.34 10.43
C LEU A 49 -16.48 10.18 9.73
N ARG A 50 -16.34 11.52 9.73
CA ARG A 50 -17.24 12.41 8.98
C ARG A 50 -17.17 12.12 7.49
N GLU A 51 -15.97 11.97 6.92
CA GLU A 51 -15.77 11.58 5.52
C GLU A 51 -16.46 10.25 5.20
N PHE A 52 -16.26 9.23 6.04
CA PHE A 52 -16.90 7.92 5.86
C PHE A 52 -18.43 8.00 5.89
N LYS A 53 -19.00 8.78 6.83
CA LYS A 53 -20.45 8.98 6.93
C LYS A 53 -21.02 9.74 5.73
N ALA A 54 -20.23 10.58 5.08
CA ALA A 54 -20.63 11.32 3.89
C ALA A 54 -20.54 10.50 2.58
N MET A 55 -19.92 9.32 2.60
CA MET A 55 -19.85 8.41 1.43
C MET A 55 -21.20 7.79 1.12
N SER A 56 -21.40 7.38 -0.14
CA SER A 56 -22.60 6.63 -0.55
C SER A 56 -22.72 5.29 0.20
N PRO A 57 -23.91 4.70 0.36
CA PRO A 57 -24.07 3.39 0.98
C PRO A 57 -23.17 2.30 0.37
N GLU A 58 -23.01 2.32 -0.96
CA GLU A 58 -22.18 1.38 -1.72
C GLU A 58 -20.69 1.58 -1.41
N GLU A 59 -20.24 2.83 -1.35
CA GLU A 59 -18.86 3.17 -0.98
C GLU A 59 -18.56 2.76 0.46
N GLN A 60 -19.48 3.04 1.39
CA GLN A 60 -19.35 2.60 2.77
C GLN A 60 -19.30 1.07 2.88
N ALA A 61 -20.11 0.35 2.11
CA ALA A 61 -20.08 -1.11 2.05
C ALA A 61 -18.73 -1.63 1.54
N ARG A 62 -18.17 -1.00 0.49
CA ARG A 62 -16.82 -1.33 -0.02
C ARG A 62 -15.75 -1.10 1.04
N VAL A 63 -15.81 0.02 1.77
CA VAL A 63 -14.88 0.34 2.86
C VAL A 63 -14.97 -0.69 3.99
N ARG A 64 -16.19 -1.07 4.41
CA ARG A 64 -16.41 -2.11 5.43
C ARG A 64 -15.87 -3.47 4.98
N ALA A 65 -16.14 -3.88 3.74
CA ALA A 65 -15.63 -5.13 3.18
C ALA A 65 -14.10 -5.15 3.08
N ASN A 66 -13.47 -4.02 2.73
CA ASN A 66 -12.01 -3.90 2.75
C ASN A 66 -11.44 -4.03 4.16
N LEU A 67 -12.08 -3.41 5.15
CA LEU A 67 -11.66 -3.50 6.55
C LEU A 67 -11.79 -4.92 7.09
N GLN A 68 -12.87 -5.64 6.75
CA GLN A 68 -13.04 -7.04 7.14
C GLN A 68 -11.94 -7.92 6.54
N ARG A 69 -11.68 -7.79 5.24
CA ARG A 69 -10.58 -8.50 4.57
C ARG A 69 -9.24 -8.19 5.23
N TRP A 70 -8.96 -6.93 5.55
CA TRP A 70 -7.74 -6.53 6.24
C TRP A 70 -7.59 -7.19 7.62
N ARG A 71 -8.66 -7.27 8.41
CA ARG A 71 -8.65 -7.90 9.74
C ARG A 71 -8.37 -9.40 9.68
N GLN A 72 -8.77 -10.06 8.59
CA GLN A 72 -8.56 -11.48 8.34
C GLN A 72 -7.15 -11.81 7.83
N LEU A 73 -6.35 -10.80 7.45
CA LEU A 73 -4.99 -11.05 6.99
C LEU A 73 -4.09 -11.55 8.14
N PRO A 74 -3.20 -12.51 7.86
CA PRO A 74 -2.10 -12.86 8.77
C PRO A 74 -1.29 -11.62 9.18
N PRO A 75 -0.70 -11.59 10.39
CA PRO A 75 0.10 -10.47 10.86
C PRO A 75 1.23 -10.06 9.90
N GLU A 76 1.90 -11.05 9.29
CA GLU A 76 3.02 -10.88 8.37
C GLU A 76 2.54 -10.21 7.06
N GLU A 77 1.36 -10.62 6.59
CA GLU A 77 0.69 -10.04 5.44
C GLU A 77 0.29 -8.58 5.70
N ARG A 78 -0.25 -8.28 6.88
CA ARG A 78 -0.56 -6.91 7.29
C ARG A 78 0.70 -6.05 7.33
N GLU A 79 1.79 -6.57 7.88
CA GLU A 79 3.06 -5.86 7.92
C GLU A 79 3.61 -5.59 6.52
N ARG A 80 3.59 -6.59 5.63
CA ARG A 80 4.00 -6.42 4.23
C ARG A 80 3.22 -5.30 3.55
N LEU A 81 1.91 -5.26 3.74
CA LEU A 81 1.07 -4.20 3.15
C LEU A 81 1.34 -2.82 3.77
N ARG A 82 1.61 -2.74 5.09
CA ARG A 82 2.04 -1.48 5.74
C ARG A 82 3.36 -0.99 5.17
N ASN A 83 4.33 -1.88 4.98
CA ASN A 83 5.63 -1.56 4.39
C ASN A 83 5.47 -1.07 2.95
N ASN A 84 4.66 -1.75 2.14
CA ASN A 84 4.36 -1.32 0.77
C ASN A 84 3.68 0.05 0.73
N LEU A 85 2.75 0.33 1.65
CA LEU A 85 2.11 1.64 1.75
C LEU A 85 3.11 2.75 2.13
N ARG A 86 4.02 2.47 3.07
CA ARG A 86 5.10 3.39 3.45
C ARG A 86 6.00 3.69 2.25
N ASP A 87 6.41 2.65 1.52
CA ASP A 87 7.25 2.80 0.33
C ASP A 87 6.51 3.60 -0.77
N PHE A 88 5.23 3.31 -1.01
CA PHE A 88 4.40 4.05 -1.95
C PHE A 88 4.25 5.54 -1.57
N ARG A 89 4.16 5.87 -0.27
CA ARG A 89 4.12 7.26 0.20
C ARG A 89 5.46 7.99 0.03
N LYS A 90 6.57 7.29 -0.12
CA LYS A 90 7.88 7.91 -0.43
C LYS A 90 8.06 8.21 -1.91
N LEU A 91 7.17 7.69 -2.77
CA LEU A 91 7.18 8.01 -4.20
C LEU A 91 6.69 9.45 -4.42
N SER A 92 7.28 10.12 -5.40
CA SER A 92 6.87 11.40 -5.96
C SER A 92 5.46 11.32 -6.55
N PRO A 93 4.77 12.45 -6.74
CA PRO A 93 3.43 12.46 -7.33
C PRO A 93 3.37 11.75 -8.69
N GLN A 94 4.36 11.97 -9.56
CA GLN A 94 4.43 11.34 -10.88
C GLN A 94 4.65 9.83 -10.78
N GLU A 95 5.50 9.38 -9.85
CA GLU A 95 5.74 7.95 -9.61
C GLU A 95 4.47 7.25 -9.09
N ARG A 96 3.77 7.87 -8.14
CA ARG A 96 2.50 7.34 -7.64
C ARG A 96 1.47 7.23 -8.75
N GLN A 97 1.45 8.19 -9.68
CA GLN A 97 0.55 8.17 -10.82
C GLN A 97 0.88 7.02 -11.78
N ALA A 98 2.16 6.85 -12.14
CA ALA A 98 2.59 5.73 -12.98
C ALA A 98 2.25 4.37 -12.35
N VAL A 99 2.45 4.20 -11.04
CA VAL A 99 2.06 2.97 -10.33
C VAL A 99 0.54 2.76 -10.38
N ARG A 100 -0.26 3.82 -10.21
CA ARG A 100 -1.73 3.71 -10.28
C ARG A 100 -2.21 3.31 -11.67
N GLU A 101 -1.58 3.83 -12.72
CA GLU A 101 -1.88 3.49 -14.12
C GLU A 101 -1.55 2.02 -14.40
N GLN A 102 -0.35 1.57 -14.05
CA GLN A 102 0.05 0.16 -14.19
C GLN A 102 -0.89 -0.78 -13.42
N VAL A 103 -1.28 -0.41 -12.20
CA VAL A 103 -2.24 -1.20 -11.42
C VAL A 103 -3.63 -1.19 -12.08
N ARG A 104 -4.05 -0.09 -12.69
CA ARG A 104 -5.32 -0.01 -13.42
C ARG A 104 -5.31 -0.89 -14.64
N GLU A 105 -4.27 -0.82 -15.46
CA GLU A 105 -4.07 -1.68 -16.64
C GLU A 105 -4.08 -3.15 -16.23
N LEU A 106 -3.29 -3.52 -15.22
CA LEU A 106 -3.25 -4.88 -14.72
C LEU A 106 -4.61 -5.34 -14.24
N ARG A 107 -5.38 -4.50 -13.53
CA ARG A 107 -6.74 -4.83 -13.06
C ARG A 107 -7.77 -4.95 -14.19
N GLY A 108 -7.54 -4.27 -15.31
CA GLY A 108 -8.36 -4.37 -16.51
C GLY A 108 -8.18 -5.69 -17.27
N LEU A 109 -7.09 -6.42 -17.02
CA LEU A 109 -6.88 -7.73 -17.62
C LEU A 109 -7.86 -8.78 -17.04
N PRO A 110 -8.33 -9.73 -17.87
CA PRO A 110 -9.09 -10.88 -17.40
C PRO A 110 -8.36 -11.62 -16.26
N PRO A 111 -9.08 -12.16 -15.25
CA PRO A 111 -8.49 -12.93 -14.15
C PRO A 111 -7.50 -14.01 -14.61
N GLU A 112 -7.81 -14.70 -15.69
CA GLU A 112 -7.03 -15.79 -16.27
C GLU A 112 -5.70 -15.27 -16.82
N ARG A 113 -5.74 -14.15 -17.56
CA ARG A 113 -4.53 -13.49 -18.08
C ARG A 113 -3.62 -12.97 -16.97
N ARG A 114 -4.19 -12.45 -15.88
CA ARG A 114 -3.40 -12.05 -14.70
C ARG A 114 -2.78 -13.24 -14.00
N ALA A 115 -3.48 -14.37 -13.94
CA ALA A 115 -2.93 -15.60 -13.36
C ALA A 115 -1.78 -16.13 -14.22
N GLU A 116 -1.98 -16.22 -15.53
CA GLU A 116 -0.95 -16.63 -16.51
C GLU A 116 0.31 -15.76 -16.39
N LEU A 117 0.18 -14.43 -16.38
CA LEU A 117 1.32 -13.53 -16.25
C LEU A 117 2.09 -13.76 -14.94
N ARG A 118 1.38 -13.95 -13.82
CA ARG A 118 2.01 -14.23 -12.53
C ARG A 118 2.78 -15.54 -12.54
N GLU A 119 2.22 -16.61 -13.10
CA GLU A 119 2.91 -17.90 -13.19
C GLU A 119 4.12 -17.82 -14.11
N ARG A 120 4.02 -17.14 -15.26
CA ARG A 120 5.16 -16.94 -16.17
C ARG A 120 6.31 -16.20 -15.50
N VAL A 121 6.01 -15.11 -14.78
CA VAL A 121 7.03 -14.36 -14.02
C VAL A 121 7.64 -15.23 -12.92
N ARG A 122 6.83 -16.03 -12.21
CA ARG A 122 7.31 -16.94 -11.16
C ARG A 122 8.24 -18.01 -11.74
N ALA A 123 7.85 -18.66 -12.84
CA ALA A 123 8.64 -19.69 -13.50
C ALA A 123 9.98 -19.12 -13.97
N TYR A 124 9.95 -17.99 -14.69
CA TYR A 124 11.15 -17.32 -15.16
C TYR A 124 12.13 -16.99 -14.02
N LEU A 125 11.65 -16.40 -12.92
CA LEU A 125 12.49 -16.06 -11.78
C LEU A 125 12.99 -17.27 -10.98
N LYS A 126 12.30 -18.42 -11.07
CA LYS A 126 12.75 -19.68 -10.48
C LYS A 126 13.88 -20.28 -11.30
N GLU A 127 13.78 -20.24 -12.62
CA GLU A 127 14.79 -20.75 -13.55
C GLU A 127 16.04 -19.85 -13.60
N HIS A 128 15.90 -18.57 -13.27
CA HIS A 128 16.97 -17.56 -13.36
C HIS A 128 17.23 -16.93 -11.97
N PRO A 129 17.84 -17.68 -11.02
CA PRO A 129 18.06 -17.20 -9.65
C PRO A 129 18.88 -15.91 -9.58
N GLU A 130 19.84 -15.72 -10.48
CA GLU A 130 20.66 -14.51 -10.59
C GLU A 130 19.81 -13.29 -10.99
N ARG A 131 18.79 -13.47 -11.83
CA ARG A 131 17.84 -12.39 -12.16
C ARG A 131 16.97 -12.03 -10.97
N ARG A 132 16.56 -13.03 -10.19
CA ARG A 132 15.83 -12.80 -8.93
C ARG A 132 16.70 -12.05 -7.92
N GLU A 133 17.95 -12.44 -7.75
CA GLU A 133 18.89 -11.75 -6.85
C GLU A 133 19.14 -10.31 -7.29
N GLN A 134 19.43 -10.10 -8.57
CA GLN A 134 19.59 -8.77 -9.16
C GLN A 134 18.34 -7.89 -8.93
N MET A 135 17.14 -8.46 -9.11
CA MET A 135 15.89 -7.75 -8.84
C MET A 135 15.77 -7.35 -7.36
N LEU A 136 16.05 -8.27 -6.43
CA LEU A 136 16.00 -8.01 -5.00
C LEU A 136 17.03 -6.95 -4.58
N GLU A 137 18.23 -7.00 -5.15
CA GLU A 137 19.27 -6.00 -4.91
C GLU A 137 18.87 -4.63 -5.44
N ASN A 138 18.36 -4.56 -6.67
CA ASN A 138 17.82 -3.32 -7.24
C ASN A 138 16.73 -2.73 -6.34
N MET A 139 15.81 -3.54 -5.83
CA MET A 139 14.78 -3.10 -4.88
C MET A 139 15.38 -2.59 -3.56
N ARG A 140 16.38 -3.29 -3.00
CA ARG A 140 17.08 -2.85 -1.79
C ARG A 140 17.77 -1.51 -1.99
N ARG A 141 18.48 -1.35 -3.10
CA ARG A 141 19.13 -0.09 -3.49
C ARG A 141 18.09 1.02 -3.63
N TRP A 142 17.00 0.75 -4.33
CA TRP A 142 15.95 1.73 -4.58
C TRP A 142 15.26 2.23 -3.31
N ARG A 143 15.04 1.33 -2.34
CA ARG A 143 14.51 1.69 -1.02
C ARG A 143 15.41 2.61 -0.21
N ARG A 144 16.73 2.53 -0.42
CA ARG A 144 17.73 3.38 0.26
C ARG A 144 17.91 4.74 -0.39
N MET A 145 17.55 4.89 -1.67
CA MET A 145 17.71 6.16 -2.38
C MET A 145 16.74 7.24 -1.92
N SER A 146 17.21 8.49 -1.95
CA SER A 146 16.39 9.70 -1.82
C SER A 146 15.47 9.89 -3.04
N PRO A 147 14.40 10.69 -2.93
CA PRO A 147 13.57 11.05 -4.08
C PRO A 147 14.36 11.62 -5.28
N GLU A 148 15.37 12.44 -5.01
CA GLU A 148 16.23 13.11 -6.01
C GLU A 148 17.13 12.08 -6.71
N GLU A 149 17.84 11.24 -5.95
CA GLU A 149 18.65 10.15 -6.51
C GLU A 149 17.81 9.21 -7.41
N ARG A 150 16.54 9.01 -7.02
CA ARG A 150 15.61 8.23 -7.83
C ARG A 150 15.22 8.93 -9.12
N GLN A 151 15.10 10.24 -9.12
CA GLN A 151 14.80 11.00 -10.32
C GLN A 151 15.98 10.93 -11.30
N GLU A 152 17.19 11.17 -10.84
CA GLU A 152 18.40 11.10 -11.67
C GLU A 152 18.63 9.71 -12.28
N ALA A 153 18.47 8.64 -11.50
CA ALA A 153 18.64 7.28 -12.01
C ALA A 153 17.65 6.97 -13.14
N ARG A 154 16.45 7.57 -13.12
CA ARG A 154 15.48 7.44 -14.21
C ARG A 154 15.84 8.26 -15.42
N GLU A 155 16.28 9.50 -15.24
CA GLU A 155 16.71 10.37 -16.35
C GLU A 155 17.85 9.69 -17.11
N ARG A 156 18.85 9.17 -16.38
CA ARG A 156 19.91 8.34 -16.97
C ARG A 156 19.37 7.13 -17.74
N LEU A 157 18.35 6.44 -17.22
CA LEU A 157 17.73 5.30 -17.90
C LEU A 157 16.96 5.71 -19.16
N ARG A 158 16.30 6.87 -19.13
CA ARG A 158 15.58 7.44 -20.28
C ARG A 158 16.55 7.86 -21.38
N GLU A 159 17.63 8.55 -21.03
CA GLU A 159 18.69 8.95 -21.96
C GLU A 159 19.34 7.74 -22.62
N ARG A 160 19.68 6.71 -21.84
CA ARG A 160 20.22 5.45 -22.37
C ARG A 160 19.28 4.76 -23.36
N ARG A 161 17.97 4.87 -23.17
CA ARG A 161 16.96 4.31 -24.09
C ARG A 161 16.75 5.17 -25.33
N ARG A 162 16.97 6.49 -25.23
CA ARG A 162 16.86 7.42 -26.36
C ARG A 162 18.08 7.34 -27.29
N ASN A 163 19.25 7.04 -26.73
CA ASN A 163 20.52 6.98 -27.45
C ASN A 163 20.86 5.56 -27.93
N LYS A 164 19.90 4.63 -27.91
CA LYS A 164 20.00 3.26 -28.41
C LYS A 164 19.00 3.08 -29.54
#